data_AF-A0A4U6TAT5-F1
#
_entry.id   AF-A0A4U6TAT5-F1
#
_cell.length_a   1.000
_cell.length_b   1.000
_cell.length_c   1.000
_cell.angle_alpha   90.00
_cell.angle_beta   90.00
_cell.angle_gamma   90.00
#
_symmetry.space_group_name_H-M   'P 1'
#
loop_
_entity.id
_entity.type
_entity.pdbx_description
1 polymer ?
#
loop_
_entity_poly.entity_id
_entity_poly.type
_entity_poly.pdbx_seq_one_letter_code
_entity_poly.pdbx_strand_id
1 'polypeptide(L)'
;MKNITHLLFQCPVARCVWGIVAQCLGAHDIPSNLAQYWRWIKRCLPGGEGVYAFGLAAICWAIWKARNKACFERKLIKHPAEIITHACALMKSWTGLYKTDFQRR
;
A
#
# COMPACT_ATOMS: atom_id res chain seq x y z
N MET A 1 -1.34 -1.65 22.88
CA MET A 1 -0.78 -2.26 21.65
C MET A 1 -1.56 -1.75 20.45
N LYS A 2 -0.92 -1.08 19.48
CA LYS A 2 -1.64 -0.62 18.27
C LYS A 2 -1.84 -1.84 17.35
N ASN A 3 -3.09 -2.14 16.97
CA ASN A 3 -3.40 -3.28 16.10
C ASN A 3 -2.88 -3.05 14.67
N ILE A 4 -2.77 -4.13 13.89
CA ILE A 4 -2.27 -4.10 12.51
C ILE A 4 -3.09 -3.13 11.65
N THR A 5 -4.42 -3.09 11.83
CA THR A 5 -5.33 -2.18 11.14
C THR A 5 -4.93 -0.72 11.35
N HIS A 6 -4.66 -0.31 12.59
CA HIS A 6 -4.24 1.05 12.89
C HIS A 6 -2.90 1.35 12.23
N LEU A 7 -1.93 0.44 12.30
CA LEU A 7 -0.61 0.65 11.72
C LEU A 7 -0.64 0.80 10.20
N LEU A 8 -1.44 -0.02 9.51
CA LEU A 8 -1.45 -0.10 8.05
C LEU A 8 -2.46 0.83 7.39
N PHE A 9 -3.53 1.25 8.08
CA PHE A 9 -4.62 2.02 7.46
C PHE A 9 -4.95 3.33 8.18
N GLN A 10 -4.79 3.42 9.51
CA GLN A 10 -5.42 4.50 10.28
C GLN A 10 -4.44 5.50 10.87
N CYS A 11 -3.18 5.14 11.06
CA CYS A 11 -2.19 6.06 11.59
C CYS A 11 -1.97 7.23 10.61
N PRO A 12 -1.56 8.42 11.07
CA PRO A 12 -1.45 9.60 10.20
C PRO A 12 -0.62 9.36 8.93
N VAL A 13 0.53 8.70 9.08
CA VAL A 13 1.40 8.33 7.95
C VAL A 13 0.68 7.42 6.95
N ALA A 14 -0.01 6.38 7.44
CA ALA A 14 -0.76 5.47 6.59
C ALA A 14 -1.90 6.20 5.86
N ARG A 15 -2.63 7.09 6.54
CA ARG A 15 -3.68 7.90 5.92
C ARG A 15 -3.14 8.81 4.81
N CYS A 16 -1.97 9.41 5.00
CA CYS A 16 -1.31 10.20 3.95
C CYS A 16 -0.94 9.32 2.75
N VAL A 17 -0.37 8.13 2.98
CA VAL A 17 -0.01 7.18 1.92
C VAL A 17 -1.26 6.75 1.14
N TRP A 18 -2.32 6.32 1.83
CA TRP A 18 -3.59 5.97 1.19
C TRP A 18 -4.24 7.16 0.48
N GLY A 19 -4.07 8.39 1.00
CA GLY A 19 -4.54 9.62 0.36
C GLY A 19 -3.85 9.89 -0.97
N ILE A 20 -2.53 9.71 -1.04
CA ILE A 20 -1.79 9.83 -2.31
C ILE A 20 -2.27 8.76 -3.30
N VAL A 21 -2.44 7.51 -2.85
CA VAL A 21 -2.95 6.43 -3.71
C VAL A 21 -4.37 6.74 -4.20
N ALA A 22 -5.24 7.26 -3.34
CA ALA A 22 -6.59 7.68 -3.69
C ALA A 22 -6.58 8.77 -4.76
N GLN A 23 -5.73 9.80 -4.61
CA GLN A 23 -5.57 10.84 -5.63
C GLN A 23 -5.10 10.27 -6.98
N CYS A 24 -4.16 9.34 -6.99
CA CYS A 24 -3.71 8.67 -8.21
C CYS A 24 -4.82 7.84 -8.89
N LEU A 25 -5.79 7.35 -8.13
CA LEU A 25 -6.92 6.56 -8.60
C LEU A 25 -8.20 7.40 -8.83
N GLY A 26 -8.14 8.73 -8.67
CA GLY A 26 -9.31 9.60 -8.81
C GLY A 26 -10.36 9.45 -7.70
N ALA A 27 -9.98 8.95 -6.53
CA ALA A 27 -10.87 8.74 -5.38
C ALA A 27 -10.78 9.88 -4.35
N HIS A 28 -11.91 10.20 -3.71
CA HIS A 28 -12.00 11.23 -2.66
C HIS A 28 -12.01 10.66 -1.23
N ASP A 29 -12.04 9.34 -1.10
CA ASP A 29 -12.03 8.62 0.17
C ASP A 29 -10.87 7.61 0.23
N ILE A 30 -10.51 7.21 1.45
CA ILE A 30 -9.44 6.25 1.73
C ILE A 30 -9.96 5.09 2.56
N PRO A 31 -9.41 3.87 2.39
CA PRO A 31 -9.81 2.73 3.19
C PRO A 31 -9.24 2.82 4.62
N SER A 32 -10.06 2.47 5.62
CA SER A 32 -9.64 2.44 7.03
C SER A 32 -9.29 1.04 7.56
N ASN A 33 -9.48 0.01 6.74
CA ASN A 33 -9.19 -1.39 7.03
C ASN A 33 -9.24 -2.24 5.75
N LEU A 34 -8.86 -3.52 5.86
CA LEU A 34 -8.81 -4.46 4.74
C LEU A 34 -10.17 -4.67 4.05
N ALA A 35 -11.26 -4.78 4.82
CA ALA A 35 -12.59 -4.99 4.24
C ALA A 35 -13.08 -3.76 3.46
N GLN A 36 -12.75 -2.55 3.93
CA GLN A 36 -13.00 -1.33 3.18
C GLN A 36 -12.11 -1.22 1.95
N TYR A 37 -10.83 -1.60 2.05
CA TYR A 37 -9.92 -1.62 0.90
C TYR A 37 -10.49 -2.42 -0.28
N TRP A 38 -11.00 -3.63 -0.03
CA TRP A 38 -11.53 -4.47 -1.11
C TRP A 38 -12.76 -3.87 -1.80
N ARG A 39 -13.66 -3.22 -1.06
CA ARG A 39 -14.80 -2.51 -1.64
C ARG A 39 -14.36 -1.26 -2.39
N TRP A 40 -13.42 -0.54 -1.80
CA TRP A 40 -12.88 0.71 -2.32
C TRP A 40 -12.12 0.49 -3.64
N ILE A 41 -11.19 -0.47 -3.70
CA ILE A 41 -10.36 -0.69 -4.90
C ILE A 41 -11.19 -1.18 -6.10
N LYS A 42 -12.18 -2.05 -5.87
CA LYS A 42 -13.11 -2.50 -6.92
C LYS A 42 -13.89 -1.36 -7.56
N ARG A 43 -14.22 -0.33 -6.77
CA ARG A 43 -14.87 0.89 -7.26
C ARG A 43 -13.88 1.81 -7.97
N CYS A 44 -12.68 1.97 -7.42
CA CYS A 44 -11.69 2.93 -7.93
C CYS A 44 -10.96 2.43 -9.19
N LEU A 45 -10.84 1.12 -9.38
CA LEU A 45 -10.16 0.53 -10.53
C LEU A 45 -10.94 -0.68 -11.07
N PRO A 46 -12.09 -0.49 -11.73
CA PRO A 46 -12.86 -1.60 -12.31
C PRO A 46 -12.02 -2.43 -13.30
N GLY A 47 -12.08 -3.75 -13.23
CA GLY A 47 -11.31 -4.65 -14.11
C GLY A 47 -9.85 -4.84 -13.72
N GLY A 48 -9.44 -4.36 -12.54
CA GLY A 48 -8.07 -4.47 -12.03
C GLY A 48 -7.82 -5.66 -11.10
N GLU A 49 -8.64 -6.71 -11.14
CA GLU A 49 -8.66 -7.82 -10.16
C GLU A 49 -7.28 -8.45 -9.96
N GLY A 50 -6.49 -8.56 -11.03
CA GLY A 50 -5.13 -9.10 -10.98
C GLY A 50 -4.15 -8.24 -10.17
N VAL A 51 -4.37 -6.93 -10.06
CA VAL A 51 -3.42 -6.01 -9.42
C VAL A 51 -3.87 -5.54 -8.04
N TYR A 52 -5.12 -5.77 -7.61
CA TYR A 52 -5.61 -5.33 -6.30
C TYR A 52 -4.75 -5.89 -5.15
N ALA A 53 -4.62 -7.22 -5.06
CA ALA A 53 -3.84 -7.87 -4.00
C ALA A 53 -2.36 -7.44 -4.04
N PHE A 54 -1.84 -7.29 -5.26
CA PHE A 54 -0.46 -6.91 -5.51
C PHE A 54 -0.15 -5.49 -5.00
N GLY A 55 -0.98 -4.51 -5.37
CA GLY A 55 -0.85 -3.13 -4.92
C GLY A 55 -1.03 -3.02 -3.40
N LEU A 56 -2.03 -3.72 -2.84
CA LEU A 56 -2.23 -3.79 -1.40
C LEU A 56 -0.98 -4.28 -0.66
N ALA A 57 -0.41 -5.40 -1.11
CA ALA A 57 0.76 -5.99 -0.49
C ALA A 57 1.97 -5.04 -0.53
N ALA A 58 2.24 -4.42 -1.68
CA ALA A 58 3.36 -3.50 -1.84
C ALA A 58 3.22 -2.25 -0.93
N ILE A 59 2.02 -1.65 -0.89
CA ILE A 59 1.73 -0.47 -0.06
C ILE A 59 1.85 -0.82 1.43
N CYS A 60 1.19 -1.90 1.87
CA CYS A 60 1.24 -2.35 3.27
C CYS A 60 2.67 -2.68 3.70
N TRP A 61 3.45 -3.34 2.85
CA TRP A 61 4.85 -3.67 3.14
C TRP A 61 5.70 -2.41 3.28
N ALA A 62 5.52 -1.43 2.39
CA ALA A 62 6.24 -0.17 2.47
C ALA A 62 5.91 0.62 3.74
N ILE A 63 4.63 0.70 4.12
CA ILE A 63 4.19 1.33 5.38
C ILE A 63 4.82 0.62 6.58
N TRP A 64 4.75 -0.72 6.61
CA TRP A 64 5.32 -1.54 7.67
C TRP A 64 6.83 -1.32 7.82
N LYS A 65 7.58 -1.37 6.72
CA LYS A 65 9.04 -1.15 6.72
C LYS A 65 9.41 0.25 7.20
N ALA A 66 8.74 1.29 6.69
CA ALA A 66 9.01 2.68 7.10
C ALA A 66 8.75 2.89 8.60
N ARG A 67 7.65 2.34 9.12
CA ARG A 67 7.29 2.39 10.54
C ARG A 67 8.30 1.65 11.41
N ASN A 68 8.72 0.46 11.02
CA ASN A 68 9.71 -0.30 11.77
C ASN A 68 11.07 0.40 11.79
N LYS A 69 11.48 1.02 10.68
CA LYS A 69 12.70 1.84 10.64
C LYS A 69 12.63 3.01 11.63
N ALA A 70 11.48 3.66 11.74
CA ALA A 70 11.28 4.75 12.70
C ALA A 70 11.29 4.27 14.16
N CYS A 71 10.64 3.13 14.45
CA CYS A 71 10.59 2.59 15.81
C CYS A 71 11.93 2.01 16.28
N PHE A 72 12.61 1.24 15.44
CA PHE A 72 13.79 0.46 15.84
C PHE A 72 15.11 1.14 15.50
N GLU A 73 15.20 1.85 14.37
CA GLU A 73 16.43 2.52 13.93
C GLU A 73 16.43 4.04 14.23
N ARG A 74 15.36 4.55 14.86
CA ARG A 74 15.15 5.99 15.14
C ARG A 74 15.25 6.89 13.89
N LYS A 75 15.04 6.32 12.70
CA LYS A 75 15.05 7.06 11.44
C LYS A 75 13.67 7.65 11.17
N LEU A 76 13.56 8.97 11.29
CA LEU A 76 12.33 9.70 11.02
C LEU A 76 11.89 9.51 9.57
N ILE A 77 10.59 9.30 9.39
CA ILE A 77 9.93 9.37 8.08
C ILE A 77 9.86 10.86 7.72
N LYS A 78 10.71 11.32 6.80
CA LYS A 78 10.78 12.75 6.45
C LYS A 78 9.60 13.17 5.58
N HIS A 79 9.20 12.31 4.64
CA HIS A 79 8.09 12.59 3.73
C HIS A 79 7.32 11.32 3.33
N PRO A 80 5.96 11.32 3.31
CA PRO A 80 5.16 10.16 2.90
C PRO A 80 5.46 9.64 1.48
N ALA A 81 5.95 10.52 0.60
CA ALA A 81 6.36 10.12 -0.75
C ALA A 81 7.52 9.11 -0.77
N GLU A 82 8.35 9.05 0.27
CA GLU A 82 9.39 8.01 0.39
C GLU A 82 8.76 6.60 0.48
N ILE A 83 7.61 6.50 1.15
CA ILE A 83 6.87 5.24 1.29
C ILE A 83 6.24 4.86 -0.04
N ILE A 84 5.65 5.82 -0.76
CA ILE A 84 5.10 5.61 -2.11
C ILE A 84 6.19 5.17 -3.07
N THR A 85 7.35 5.84 -3.06
CA THR A 85 8.50 5.50 -3.91
C THR A 85 8.97 4.07 -3.61
N HIS A 86 9.02 3.69 -2.33
CA HIS A 86 9.36 2.32 -1.93
C HIS A 86 8.31 1.30 -2.39
N ALA A 87 7.01 1.62 -2.28
CA ALA A 87 5.95 0.77 -2.81
C ALA A 87 6.08 0.58 -4.33
N CYS A 88 6.36 1.64 -5.08
CA CYS A 88 6.63 1.56 -6.53
C CYS A 88 7.86 0.69 -6.84
N ALA A 89 8.93 0.79 -6.05
CA ALA A 89 10.10 -0.06 -6.21
C ALA A 89 9.79 -1.54 -5.96
N LEU A 90 8.98 -1.85 -4.93
CA LEU A 90 8.50 -3.21 -4.65
C LEU A 90 7.63 -3.74 -5.78
N MET A 91 6.69 -2.94 -6.27
CA MET A 91 5.87 -3.33 -7.42
C MET A 91 6.74 -3.64 -8.63
N LYS A 92 7.73 -2.79 -8.95
CA LYS A 92 8.67 -3.07 -10.05
C LYS A 92 9.47 -4.35 -9.83
N SER A 93 10.05 -4.57 -8.65
CA SER A 93 10.83 -5.79 -8.41
C SER A 93 9.97 -7.05 -8.42
N TRP A 94 8.73 -6.97 -7.94
CA TRP A 94 7.81 -8.10 -7.93
C TRP A 94 7.12 -8.35 -9.27
N THR A 95 7.11 -7.40 -10.20
CA THR A 95 6.57 -7.65 -11.56
C THR A 95 7.32 -8.78 -12.29
N GLY A 96 8.61 -8.94 -12.02
CA GLY A 96 9.40 -10.07 -12.53
C GLY A 96 8.91 -11.41 -11.97
N LEU A 97 8.47 -11.45 -10.71
CA LEU A 97 7.92 -12.64 -10.05
C LEU A 97 6.50 -12.96 -10.56
N TYR A 98 5.70 -11.92 -10.81
CA TYR A 98 4.31 -12.04 -11.24
C TYR A 98 4.16 -12.64 -12.66
N LYS A 99 5.12 -12.38 -13.55
CA LYS A 99 5.14 -12.95 -14.91
C LYS A 99 5.40 -14.47 -14.94
N THR A 100 6.17 -15.00 -13.99
CA THR A 100 6.50 -16.43 -13.93
C THR A 100 5.31 -17.31 -13.56
N ASP A 101 4.37 -16.80 -12.76
CA ASP A 101 3.21 -17.58 -12.29
C ASP A 101 2.04 -17.59 -13.29
N PHE A 102 1.94 -16.57 -14.14
CA PHE A 102 0.92 -16.52 -15.21
C PHE A 102 1.27 -17.35 -16.45
N GLN A 103 2.54 -17.76 -16.61
CA GLN A 103 3.00 -18.64 -17.70
C GLN A 103 2.91 -20.15 -17.36
N ARG A 104 2.49 -20.51 -16.13
CA ARG A 104 2.34 -21.90 -15.67
C ARG A 104 0.88 -22.37 -15.57
N ARG A 105 -0.04 -21.74 -16.31
CA ARG A 105 -1.41 -22.25 -16.46
C ARG A 105 -1.71 -22.51 -17.92
#